data_AF-A0A1I4K4T0-F1
#
_entry.id   AF-A0A1I4K4T0-F1
#
_cell.length_a   1.000
_cell.length_b   1.000
_cell.length_c   1.000
_cell.angle_alpha   90.00
_cell.angle_beta   90.00
_cell.angle_gamma   90.00
#
_symmetry.space_group_name_H-M   'P 1'
#
loop_
_entity.id
_entity.type
_entity.pdbx_description
1 polymer ?
#
loop_
_entity_poly.entity_id
_entity_poly.type
_entity_poly.pdbx_seq_one_letter_code
_entity_poly.pdbx_strand_id
1 'polypeptide(L)'
;MARATLLIDAKKVYADGSILQLKLWELKPPDRVRGSAHGLKYSLFYGREGLRILAYDNEAGKGDHVHRGDVETPYRFTTYEKLLDDFLTEVGTLRGGNL
;
A
#
# COMPACT_ATOMS: atom_id res chain seq x y z
N MET A 1 13.60 17.49 -4.41
CA MET A 1 12.75 16.45 -3.80
C MET A 1 11.32 16.91 -3.93
N ALA A 2 10.43 16.09 -4.52
CA ALA A 2 9.00 16.41 -4.58
C ALA A 2 8.50 16.68 -3.15
N ARG A 3 7.76 17.78 -2.96
CA ARG A 3 7.14 18.07 -1.66
C ARG A 3 5.97 17.11 -1.50
N ALA A 4 5.99 16.33 -0.43
CA ALA A 4 4.94 15.37 -0.12
C ALA A 4 4.29 15.71 1.22
N THR A 5 2.96 15.64 1.28
CA THR A 5 2.18 15.75 2.51
C THR A 5 1.83 14.34 2.97
N LEU A 6 2.21 13.98 4.19
CA LEU A 6 1.82 12.70 4.77
C LEU A 6 0.31 12.73 5.06
N LEU A 7 -0.45 11.83 4.46
CA LEU A 7 -1.89 11.69 4.68
C LEU A 7 -2.18 10.60 5.72
N ILE A 8 -1.47 9.48 5.65
CA ILE A 8 -1.60 8.35 6.56
C ILE A 8 -0.22 7.84 6.96
N ASP A 9 0.00 7.69 8.26
CA ASP A 9 1.05 6.82 8.83
C ASP A 9 0.45 6.05 9.99
N ALA A 10 0.03 4.83 9.72
CA ALA A 10 -0.59 3.94 10.69
C ALA A 10 0.16 2.62 10.74
N LYS A 11 0.36 2.09 11.94
CA LYS A 11 0.97 0.78 12.15
C LYS A 11 0.25 0.05 13.27
N LYS A 12 -0.14 -1.19 13.01
CA LYS A 12 -0.70 -2.12 13.99
C LYS A 12 0.15 -3.39 14.01
N VAL A 13 0.54 -3.80 15.21
CA VAL A 13 1.19 -5.08 15.45
C VAL A 13 0.18 -5.95 16.18
N TYR A 14 -0.08 -7.14 15.65
CA TYR A 14 -1.05 -8.07 16.20
C TYR A 14 -0.38 -9.06 17.16
N ALA A 15 -1.19 -9.75 17.97
CA ALA A 15 -0.70 -10.74 18.95
C ALA A 15 0.01 -11.95 18.29
N ASP A 16 -0.33 -12.26 17.03
CA ASP A 16 0.32 -13.30 16.22
C ASP A 16 1.66 -12.85 15.60
N GLY A 17 2.12 -11.63 15.92
CA GLY A 17 3.36 -11.05 15.40
C GLY A 17 3.24 -10.48 13.98
N SER A 18 2.06 -10.55 13.36
CA SER A 18 1.85 -9.87 12.08
C SER A 18 1.77 -8.35 12.24
N ILE A 19 2.11 -7.65 11.17
CA ILE A 19 2.23 -6.20 11.10
C ILE A 19 1.37 -5.73 9.94
N LEU A 20 0.44 -4.84 10.21
CA LEU A 20 -0.23 -4.01 9.22
C LEU A 20 0.38 -2.61 9.30
N GLN A 21 0.86 -2.09 8.17
CA GLN A 21 1.37 -0.74 8.07
C GLN A 21 0.81 -0.04 6.84
N LEU A 22 0.27 1.15 7.04
CA LEU A 22 -0.25 2.01 5.98
C LEU A 22 0.58 3.28 5.96
N LYS A 23 1.22 3.57 4.83
CA LYS A 23 1.78 4.88 4.57
C LYS A 23 1.27 5.42 3.25
N LEU A 24 0.76 6.64 3.27
CA LEU A 24 0.23 7.30 2.10
C LEU A 24 0.58 8.79 2.14
N TRP A 25 1.04 9.29 1.00
CA TRP A 25 1.44 10.67 0.82
C TRP A 25 0.76 11.27 -0.40
N GLU A 26 0.33 12.52 -0.26
CA GLU A 26 -0.06 13.37 -1.38
C GLU A 26 1.17 14.10 -1.92
N LEU A 27 1.35 14.06 -3.24
CA LEU A 27 2.38 14.77 -3.97
C LEU A 27 1.79 16.07 -4.50
N LYS A 28 2.54 17.17 -4.37
CA LYS A 28 2.08 18.47 -4.88
C LYS A 28 1.99 18.45 -6.41
N PRO A 29 0.88 18.88 -7.02
CA PRO A 29 0.80 19.00 -8.47
C PRO A 29 1.95 19.87 -9.05
N PRO A 30 2.53 19.50 -10.19
CA PRO A 30 2.19 18.36 -11.05
C PRO A 30 2.95 17.05 -10.73
N ASP A 31 3.56 16.93 -9.56
CA ASP A 31 4.39 15.77 -9.20
C ASP A 31 3.55 14.47 -9.11
N ARG A 32 4.11 13.38 -9.61
CA ARG A 32 3.56 12.03 -9.52
C ARG A 32 4.69 10.99 -9.50
N VAL A 33 4.41 9.81 -8.94
CA VAL A 33 5.31 8.67 -9.10
C VAL A 33 5.36 8.29 -10.58
N ARG A 34 6.56 8.17 -11.16
CA ARG A 34 6.71 7.78 -12.56
C ARG A 34 6.08 6.40 -12.78
N GLY A 35 5.11 6.32 -13.70
CA GLY A 35 4.33 5.10 -13.96
C GLY A 35 2.94 5.13 -13.34
N SER A 36 2.67 6.02 -12.38
CA SER A 36 1.33 6.25 -11.83
C SER A 36 0.66 7.44 -12.53
N ALA A 37 -0.67 7.39 -12.63
CA ALA A 37 -1.47 8.44 -13.26
C ALA A 37 -2.00 9.51 -12.28
N HIS A 38 -1.67 9.39 -11.00
CA HIS A 38 -2.19 10.20 -9.90
C HIS A 38 -1.08 10.80 -9.02
N GLY A 39 -1.43 11.81 -8.21
CA GLY A 39 -0.50 12.52 -7.32
C GLY A 39 -0.33 11.85 -5.95
N LEU A 40 -0.35 10.52 -5.86
CA LEU A 40 -0.16 9.82 -4.58
C LEU A 40 1.11 8.96 -4.64
N LYS A 41 1.79 8.88 -3.50
CA LYS A 41 2.74 7.81 -3.21
C LYS A 41 2.18 6.97 -2.08
N TYR A 42 2.31 5.65 -2.13
CA TYR A 42 1.82 4.80 -1.06
C TYR A 42 2.69 3.56 -0.84
N SER A 43 2.64 3.03 0.37
CA SER A 43 3.24 1.78 0.79
C SER A 43 2.33 1.18 1.87
N LEU A 44 1.50 0.23 1.44
CA LEU A 44 0.61 -0.53 2.30
C LEU A 44 1.20 -1.93 2.44
N PHE A 45 1.44 -2.37 3.66
CA PHE A 45 2.17 -3.60 3.96
C PHE A 45 1.41 -4.43 4.97
N TYR A 46 1.30 -5.72 4.67
CA TYR A 46 0.90 -6.74 5.63
C TYR A 46 1.87 -7.91 5.57
N GLY A 47 2.37 -8.32 6.72
CA GLY A 47 3.37 -9.36 6.82
C GLY A 47 3.77 -9.67 8.25
N ARG A 48 4.87 -10.38 8.42
CA ARG A 48 5.52 -10.65 9.71
C ARG A 48 7.03 -10.53 9.54
N GLU A 49 7.78 -10.72 10.61
CA GLU A 49 9.24 -10.62 10.58
C GLU A 49 9.85 -11.38 9.39
N GLY A 50 10.55 -10.63 8.51
CA GLY A 50 11.20 -11.17 7.31
C GLY A 50 10.27 -11.64 6.19
N LEU A 51 8.94 -11.59 6.35
CA LEU A 51 7.98 -12.12 5.39
C LEU A 51 6.92 -11.10 4.99
N ARG A 52 6.94 -10.70 3.72
CA ARG A 52 5.84 -9.97 3.08
C ARG A 52 4.75 -10.95 2.67
N ILE A 53 3.53 -10.75 3.17
CA ILE A 53 2.37 -11.55 2.76
C ILE A 53 1.61 -10.80 1.67
N LEU A 54 1.34 -9.52 1.91
CA LEU A 54 0.65 -8.65 0.96
C LEU A 54 1.31 -7.26 1.01
N ALA A 55 1.55 -6.63 -0.14
CA ALA A 55 1.87 -5.21 -0.17
C ALA A 55 1.29 -4.54 -1.41
N TYR A 56 0.73 -3.35 -1.23
CA TYR A 56 0.34 -2.47 -2.33
C TYR A 56 1.28 -1.28 -2.29
N ASP A 57 2.01 -1.03 -3.36
CA ASP A 57 2.86 0.15 -3.46
C ASP A 57 2.92 0.68 -4.90
N ASN A 58 3.48 1.87 -5.07
CA ASN A 58 3.78 2.42 -6.37
C ASN A 58 5.26 2.80 -6.51
N GLU A 59 5.96 2.10 -7.40
CA GLU A 59 7.40 2.23 -7.61
C GLU A 59 7.71 2.96 -8.92
N ALA A 60 8.67 3.87 -8.88
CA ALA A 60 9.04 4.71 -10.02
C ALA A 60 9.58 3.88 -11.21
N GLY A 61 8.77 3.74 -12.25
CA GLY A 61 9.08 2.94 -13.43
C GLY A 61 8.22 1.69 -13.58
N LYS A 62 7.58 1.23 -12.49
CA LYS A 62 6.57 0.16 -12.51
C LYS A 62 5.14 0.71 -12.43
N GLY A 63 4.96 1.80 -11.70
CA GLY A 63 3.65 2.31 -11.34
C GLY A 63 3.01 1.49 -10.22
N ASP A 64 1.69 1.49 -10.22
CA ASP A 64 0.84 0.91 -9.18
C ASP A 64 0.83 -0.62 -9.28
N HIS A 65 1.19 -1.32 -8.21
CA HIS A 65 1.22 -2.78 -8.20
C HIS A 65 0.95 -3.40 -6.82
N VAL A 66 0.69 -4.69 -6.84
CA VAL A 66 0.45 -5.52 -5.66
C VAL A 66 1.42 -6.70 -5.64
N HIS A 67 2.00 -6.93 -4.48
CA HIS A 67 2.76 -8.12 -4.12
C HIS A 67 1.89 -9.07 -3.32
N ARG A 68 1.71 -10.30 -3.79
CA ARG A 68 1.14 -11.43 -3.03
C ARG A 68 2.25 -12.45 -2.81
N GLY A 69 2.89 -12.39 -1.66
CA GLY A 69 4.19 -13.04 -1.43
C GLY A 69 5.25 -12.52 -2.42
N ASP A 70 5.72 -13.42 -3.29
CA ASP A 70 6.73 -13.14 -4.31
C ASP A 70 6.14 -12.79 -5.69
N VAL A 71 4.81 -12.90 -5.84
CA VAL A 71 4.14 -12.60 -7.11
C VAL A 71 3.77 -11.12 -7.16
N GLU A 72 4.36 -10.41 -8.11
CA GLU A 72 4.06 -9.01 -8.42
C GLU A 72 3.07 -8.94 -9.60
N THR A 73 2.01 -8.14 -9.46
CA THR A 73 1.05 -7.88 -10.55
C THR A 73 0.62 -6.42 -10.60
N PRO A 74 0.33 -5.85 -11.78
CA PRO A 74 -0.17 -4.49 -11.89
C PRO A 74 -1.47 -4.28 -11.10
N TYR A 75 -1.57 -3.15 -10.41
CA TYR A 75 -2.78 -2.73 -9.69
C TYR A 75 -3.43 -1.56 -10.44
N ARG A 76 -4.73 -1.66 -10.71
CA ARG A 76 -5.47 -0.58 -11.38
C ARG A 76 -5.96 0.42 -10.33
N PHE A 77 -5.17 1.45 -10.10
CA PHE A 77 -5.58 2.54 -9.22
C PHE A 77 -6.84 3.25 -9.76
N THR A 78 -7.77 3.58 -8.86
CA THR A 78 -8.97 4.37 -9.16
C THR A 78 -9.10 5.54 -8.20
N THR A 79 -9.29 5.26 -6.91
CA THR A 79 -9.29 6.26 -5.84
C THR A 79 -8.49 5.79 -4.63
N TYR A 80 -8.15 6.74 -3.77
CA TYR A 80 -7.46 6.47 -2.51
C TYR A 80 -8.32 5.60 -1.57
N GLU A 81 -9.63 5.82 -1.53
CA GLU A 81 -10.56 5.04 -0.72
C GLU A 81 -10.62 3.59 -1.22
N LYS A 82 -10.69 3.37 -2.54
CA LYS A 82 -10.69 2.03 -3.13
C LYS A 82 -9.38 1.29 -2.85
N LEU A 83 -8.24 2.00 -2.92
CA LEU A 83 -6.93 1.44 -2.57
C LEU A 83 -6.90 0.92 -1.13
N LEU A 84 -7.39 1.70 -0.17
CA LEU A 84 -7.45 1.27 1.22
C LEU A 84 -8.44 0.11 1.42
N ASP A 85 -9.62 0.20 0.82
CA ASP A 85 -10.68 -0.82 0.89
C ASP A 85 -10.20 -2.17 0.36
N ASP A 86 -9.58 -2.19 -0.82
CA ASP A 86 -9.03 -3.40 -1.43
C ASP A 86 -7.96 -4.03 -0.53
N PHE A 87 -7.02 -3.21 -0.04
CA PHE A 87 -5.94 -3.68 0.80
C PHE A 87 -6.45 -4.24 2.13
N LEU A 88 -7.29 -3.50 2.85
CA LEU A 88 -7.81 -3.91 4.15
C LEU A 88 -8.72 -5.13 4.04
N THR A 89 -9.54 -5.23 2.98
CA THR A 89 -10.38 -6.40 2.73
C THR A 89 -9.55 -7.66 2.51
N GLU A 90 -8.47 -7.56 1.72
CA GLU A 90 -7.59 -8.70 1.47
C GLU A 90 -6.81 -9.09 2.74
N VAL A 91 -6.31 -8.12 3.52
CA VAL A 91 -5.71 -8.40 4.83
C VAL A 91 -6.72 -9.06 5.77
N GLY A 92 -7.97 -8.57 5.81
CA GLY A 92 -9.05 -9.16 6.59
C GLY A 92 -9.27 -10.63 6.23
N THR A 93 -9.30 -10.95 4.94
CA THR A 93 -9.43 -12.32 4.43
C THR A 93 -8.24 -13.19 4.86
N LEU A 94 -7.00 -12.69 4.73
CA LEU A 94 -5.77 -13.37 5.16
C LEU A 94 -5.73 -13.60 6.68
N ARG A 95 -6.45 -12.77 7.46
CA ARG A 95 -6.58 -12.86 8.92
C ARG A 95 -7.81 -13.63 9.40
N GLY A 96 -8.57 -14.24 8.48
CA GLY A 96 -9.80 -14.96 8.84
C GLY A 96 -10.95 -14.06 9.32
N GLY A 97 -11.00 -12.81 8.85
CA GLY A 97 -12.08 -11.86 9.12
C GLY A 97 -11.81 -10.82 10.23
N ASN A 98 -10.62 -10.81 10.84
CA ASN A 98 -10.30 -9.93 11.98
C ASN A 98 -9.22 -8.89 11.64
N LEU A 99 -9.57 -7.60 11.71
CA LEU A 99 -8.65 -6.46 11.49
C LEU A 99 -8.27 -5.69 12.74
#